data_AF-A0A238UBY9-F1
#
_entry.id   AF-A0A238UBY9-F1
#
_cell.length_a   1.000
_cell.length_b   1.000
_cell.length_c   1.000
_cell.angle_alpha   90.00
_cell.angle_beta   90.00
_cell.angle_gamma   90.00
#
_symmetry.space_group_name_H-M   'P 1'
#
loop_
_entity.id
_entity.type
_entity.pdbx_description
1 polymer ?
#
loop_
_entity_poly.entity_id
_entity_poly.type
_entity_poly.pdbx_seq_one_letter_code
_entity_poly.pdbx_strand_id
1 'polypeptide(L)'
;MKFNYVNLNKEKKVIDLPISEKIFNKTKSLVKGSDLMDMDYWLIWDLRDYFFDKMILDSFRKEINSFCKRIQLADFDYEKNAGPEDVKVVQMYYHVYIWDQIFIACEPEGSFHKESLVQDRLELDLEFELNELEHVLLQLLDALEVDYSEFKEEEDISTSELGIDTLVENLLRECWSKTKEETNSKIVGTLFEATGLGSTGDLDTDEVIGESEELIIEFFKKRNIKT
;
A
#
# COMPACT_ATOMS: atom_id res chain seq x y z
N MET A 1 -17.89 14.48 3.99
CA MET A 1 -17.97 15.97 4.04
C MET A 1 -17.11 16.52 2.91
N LYS A 2 -17.48 17.59 2.21
CA LYS A 2 -16.62 18.18 1.17
C LYS A 2 -15.55 19.08 1.79
N PHE A 3 -14.29 18.76 1.55
CA PHE A 3 -13.15 19.61 1.90
C PHE A 3 -12.65 20.32 0.64
N ASN A 4 -12.66 21.64 0.66
CA ASN A 4 -12.16 22.46 -0.42
C ASN A 4 -10.74 22.88 -0.06
N TYR A 5 -9.79 22.63 -0.95
CA TYR A 5 -8.41 23.06 -0.79
C TYR A 5 -7.92 23.73 -2.07
N VAL A 6 -6.83 24.49 -1.96
CA VAL A 6 -6.13 25.08 -3.09
C VAL A 6 -4.86 24.27 -3.30
N ASN A 7 -4.63 23.69 -4.48
CA ASN A 7 -3.40 22.91 -4.73
C ASN A 7 -2.17 23.81 -4.91
N LEU A 8 -0.98 23.23 -5.05
CA LEU A 8 0.27 23.99 -5.28
C LEU A 8 0.23 24.85 -6.56
N ASN A 9 -0.59 24.47 -7.54
CA ASN A 9 -0.85 25.24 -8.77
C ASN A 9 -1.90 26.35 -8.62
N LYS A 10 -2.36 26.64 -7.39
CA LYS A 10 -3.38 27.65 -7.06
C LYS A 10 -4.77 27.36 -7.65
N GLU A 11 -5.04 26.12 -7.99
CA GLU A 11 -6.35 25.65 -8.46
C GLU A 11 -7.20 25.20 -7.28
N LYS A 12 -8.49 25.54 -7.30
CA LYS A 12 -9.45 25.04 -6.32
C LYS A 12 -9.79 23.58 -6.62
N LYS A 13 -9.59 22.71 -5.65
CA LYS A 13 -9.93 21.29 -5.69
C LYS A 13 -10.90 20.94 -4.57
N VAL A 14 -11.57 19.81 -4.71
CA VAL A 14 -12.53 19.29 -3.73
C VAL A 14 -12.25 17.82 -3.53
N ILE A 15 -12.23 17.40 -2.27
CA ILE A 15 -12.11 15.99 -1.88
C ILE A 15 -13.19 15.65 -0.84
N ASP A 16 -13.83 14.49 -1.01
CA ASP A 16 -14.90 14.03 -0.14
C ASP A 16 -14.31 13.30 1.07
N LEU A 17 -14.19 13.98 2.20
CA LEU A 17 -13.69 13.35 3.42
C LEU A 17 -14.65 12.26 3.92
N PRO A 18 -14.16 11.10 4.38
CA PRO A 18 -14.95 9.97 4.87
C PRO A 18 -15.54 10.20 6.27
N ILE A 19 -15.90 11.45 6.58
CA ILE A 19 -16.43 11.87 7.88
C ILE A 19 -17.66 12.74 7.73
N SER A 20 -18.48 12.74 8.78
CA SER A 20 -19.62 13.64 8.88
C SER A 20 -19.18 15.03 9.35
N GLU A 21 -19.91 16.04 8.90
CA GLU A 21 -19.71 17.43 9.36
C GLU A 21 -19.87 17.55 10.88
N LYS A 22 -20.77 16.75 11.49
CA LYS A 22 -20.94 16.69 12.94
C LYS A 22 -19.67 16.23 13.66
N ILE A 23 -19.00 15.19 13.16
CA ILE A 23 -17.76 14.68 13.74
C ILE A 23 -16.65 15.72 13.56
N PHE A 24 -16.52 16.28 12.36
CA PHE A 24 -15.52 17.30 12.06
C PHE A 24 -15.64 18.53 12.98
N ASN A 25 -16.86 19.09 13.12
CA ASN A 25 -17.11 20.23 13.99
C ASN A 25 -16.90 19.89 15.48
N LYS A 26 -17.21 18.66 15.89
CA LYS A 26 -16.90 18.19 17.24
C LYS A 26 -15.38 18.18 17.46
N THR A 27 -14.61 17.61 16.55
CA THR A 27 -13.14 17.61 16.64
C THR A 27 -12.59 19.03 16.72
N LYS A 28 -13.02 19.92 15.82
CA LYS A 28 -12.66 21.34 15.84
C LYS A 28 -12.90 22.02 17.19
N SER A 29 -14.01 21.68 17.89
CA SER A 29 -14.30 22.27 19.21
C SER A 29 -13.45 21.71 20.35
N LEU A 30 -12.82 20.54 20.15
CA LEU A 30 -12.04 19.81 21.13
C LEU A 30 -10.54 20.09 20.99
N VAL A 31 -10.05 20.24 19.76
CA VAL A 31 -8.66 20.62 19.47
C VAL A 31 -8.48 22.10 19.85
N LYS A 32 -7.66 22.38 20.87
CA LYS A 32 -7.27 23.74 21.26
C LYS A 32 -5.75 23.82 21.37
N GLY A 33 -5.10 24.61 20.53
CA GLY A 33 -3.64 24.83 20.63
C GLY A 33 -2.79 23.62 20.25
N SER A 34 -1.60 23.51 20.84
CA SER A 34 -0.50 22.58 20.57
C SER A 34 -0.79 21.09 20.86
N ASP A 35 -2.04 20.73 21.16
CA ASP A 35 -2.44 19.38 21.59
C ASP A 35 -2.28 18.29 20.51
N LEU A 36 -1.80 18.59 19.29
CA LEU A 36 -1.64 17.60 18.22
C LEU A 36 -0.78 16.38 18.62
N MET A 37 0.32 16.61 19.35
CA MET A 37 1.24 15.54 19.79
C MET A 37 0.69 14.71 20.95
N ASP A 38 -0.16 15.30 21.79
CA ASP A 38 -0.80 14.64 22.95
C ASP A 38 -2.19 14.06 22.61
N MET A 39 -2.64 14.21 21.37
CA MET A 39 -3.97 13.84 20.93
C MET A 39 -4.03 12.41 20.39
N ASP A 40 -4.62 11.53 21.20
CA ASP A 40 -5.28 10.27 20.82
C ASP A 40 -6.44 10.45 19.81
N TYR A 41 -6.39 11.46 18.93
CA TYR A 41 -7.44 11.70 17.94
C TYR A 41 -7.08 11.06 16.61
N TRP A 42 -7.50 9.80 16.49
CA TRP A 42 -7.50 8.98 15.28
C TRP A 42 -7.91 9.74 14.02
N LEU A 43 -8.75 10.78 14.11
CA LEU A 43 -9.24 11.51 12.95
C LEU A 43 -8.16 12.17 12.07
N ILE A 44 -7.15 12.81 12.67
CA ILE A 44 -6.12 13.50 11.85
C ILE A 44 -5.23 12.47 11.16
N TRP A 45 -4.88 11.40 11.88
CA TRP A 45 -4.14 10.26 11.36
C TRP A 45 -4.92 9.51 10.27
N ASP A 46 -6.21 9.23 10.48
CA ASP A 46 -7.10 8.61 9.50
C ASP A 46 -7.24 9.47 8.23
N LEU A 47 -7.33 10.79 8.38
CA LEU A 47 -7.43 11.71 7.25
C LEU A 47 -6.11 11.84 6.48
N ARG A 48 -4.98 11.78 7.18
CA ARG A 48 -3.64 11.74 6.57
C ARG A 48 -3.48 10.49 5.70
N ASP A 49 -3.80 9.32 6.24
CA ASP A 49 -3.75 8.05 5.54
C ASP A 49 -4.73 8.03 4.35
N TYR A 50 -5.93 8.59 4.55
CA TYR A 50 -6.91 8.77 3.48
C TYR A 50 -6.40 9.67 2.35
N PHE A 51 -5.74 10.80 2.65
CA PHE A 51 -5.18 11.66 1.62
C PHE A 51 -4.02 11.00 0.88
N PHE A 52 -3.17 10.26 1.59
CA PHE A 52 -2.11 9.48 0.96
C PHE A 52 -2.69 8.47 -0.05
N ASP A 53 -3.72 7.71 0.35
CA ASP A 53 -4.44 6.80 -0.56
C ASP A 53 -4.99 7.54 -1.79
N LYS A 54 -5.67 8.67 -1.59
CA LYS A 54 -6.35 9.39 -2.68
C LYS A 54 -5.47 10.21 -3.59
N MET A 55 -4.32 10.65 -3.13
CA MET A 55 -3.47 11.56 -3.89
C MET A 55 -2.27 10.84 -4.47
N ILE A 56 -1.72 9.87 -3.74
CA ILE A 56 -0.51 9.16 -4.12
C ILE A 56 -0.86 7.77 -4.66
N LEU A 57 -1.45 6.90 -3.84
CA LEU A 57 -1.70 5.50 -4.24
C LEU A 57 -2.69 5.36 -5.39
N ASP A 58 -3.76 6.16 -5.40
CA ASP A 58 -4.73 6.19 -6.50
C ASP A 58 -4.07 6.52 -7.85
N SER A 59 -2.97 7.28 -7.85
CA SER A 59 -2.23 7.62 -9.06
C SER A 59 -1.49 6.42 -9.67
N PHE A 60 -1.10 5.44 -8.84
CA PHE A 60 -0.36 4.25 -9.24
C PHE A 60 -1.23 3.05 -9.60
N ARG A 61 -2.55 3.14 -9.42
CA ARG A 61 -3.48 2.02 -9.67
C ARG A 61 -3.32 1.41 -11.05
N LYS A 62 -3.04 2.22 -12.08
CA LYS A 62 -2.92 1.72 -13.46
C LYS A 62 -1.65 0.88 -13.64
N GLU A 63 -0.54 1.38 -13.12
CA GLU A 63 0.78 0.75 -13.12
C GLU A 63 0.74 -0.57 -12.35
N ILE A 64 0.17 -0.57 -11.14
CA ILE A 64 0.03 -1.77 -10.32
C ILE A 64 -0.88 -2.80 -10.99
N ASN A 65 -2.05 -2.40 -11.53
CA ASN A 65 -2.90 -3.32 -12.28
C ASN A 65 -2.16 -3.91 -13.50
N SER A 66 -1.37 -3.11 -14.21
CA SER A 66 -0.56 -3.60 -15.33
C SER A 66 0.50 -4.60 -14.88
N PHE A 67 1.15 -4.35 -13.75
CA PHE A 67 2.12 -5.24 -13.13
C PHE A 67 1.49 -6.56 -12.69
N CYS A 68 0.38 -6.51 -11.91
CA CYS A 68 -0.40 -7.69 -11.56
C CYS A 68 -0.82 -8.48 -12.80
N LYS A 69 -1.19 -7.80 -13.89
CA LYS A 69 -1.63 -8.48 -15.12
C LYS A 69 -0.51 -9.25 -15.79
N ARG A 70 0.71 -8.72 -15.79
CA ARG A 70 1.89 -9.43 -16.28
C ARG A 70 2.15 -10.69 -15.46
N ILE A 71 2.07 -10.61 -14.14
CA ILE A 71 2.20 -11.77 -13.25
C ILE A 71 1.12 -12.81 -13.55
N GLN A 72 -0.15 -12.40 -13.62
CA GLN A 72 -1.29 -13.30 -13.86
C GLN A 72 -1.29 -13.93 -15.26
N LEU A 73 -0.55 -13.34 -16.21
CA LEU A 73 -0.32 -13.90 -17.55
C LEU A 73 0.99 -14.71 -17.63
N ALA A 74 1.67 -14.92 -16.49
CA ALA A 74 2.96 -15.62 -16.38
C ALA A 74 4.08 -15.01 -17.25
N ASP A 75 4.14 -13.67 -17.32
CA ASP A 75 5.16 -12.92 -18.07
C ASP A 75 6.50 -12.81 -17.30
N PHE A 76 7.04 -13.94 -16.83
CA PHE A 76 8.39 -14.01 -16.24
C PHE A 76 9.06 -15.36 -16.52
N ASP A 77 10.33 -15.29 -16.96
CA ASP A 77 11.11 -16.45 -17.39
C ASP A 77 12.02 -16.97 -16.27
N TYR A 78 12.02 -18.29 -16.10
CA TYR A 78 13.04 -18.98 -15.32
C TYR A 78 14.27 -19.24 -16.18
N GLU A 79 15.45 -19.28 -15.56
CA GLU A 79 16.68 -19.72 -16.21
C GLU A 79 16.64 -21.21 -16.66
N LYS A 80 15.65 -21.99 -16.20
CA LYS A 80 15.46 -23.41 -16.57
C LYS A 80 14.01 -23.66 -17.01
N ASN A 81 13.87 -24.35 -18.15
CA ASN A 81 12.63 -24.77 -18.84
C ASN A 81 11.43 -25.10 -17.93
N ALA A 82 10.77 -24.08 -17.40
CA ALA A 82 9.43 -24.20 -16.83
C ALA A 82 8.45 -23.91 -17.96
N GLY A 83 7.49 -24.81 -18.18
CA GLY A 83 6.37 -24.52 -19.03
C GLY A 83 5.49 -23.42 -18.40
N PRO A 84 4.68 -22.70 -19.18
CA PRO A 84 3.69 -21.75 -18.67
C PRO A 84 2.71 -22.33 -17.62
N GLU A 85 2.63 -23.67 -17.51
CA GLU A 85 1.77 -24.37 -16.55
C GLU A 85 2.45 -24.70 -15.21
N ASP A 86 3.77 -24.52 -15.12
CA ASP A 86 4.57 -24.91 -13.96
C ASP A 86 4.53 -23.85 -12.85
N VAL A 87 4.15 -22.60 -13.16
CA VAL A 87 4.03 -21.54 -12.16
C VAL A 87 2.61 -21.39 -11.69
N LYS A 88 2.38 -21.74 -10.43
CA LYS A 88 1.08 -21.52 -9.78
C LYS A 88 1.20 -20.78 -8.47
N VAL A 89 2.38 -20.74 -7.87
CA VAL A 89 2.60 -20.04 -6.60
C VAL A 89 3.73 -19.03 -6.80
N VAL A 90 3.40 -17.76 -6.64
CA VAL A 90 4.37 -16.65 -6.67
C VAL A 90 4.54 -16.05 -5.29
N GLN A 91 5.63 -15.35 -5.08
CA GLN A 91 5.79 -14.42 -3.98
C GLN A 91 5.85 -13.00 -4.54
N MET A 92 5.03 -12.13 -3.98
CA MET A 92 5.09 -10.69 -4.20
C MET A 92 5.64 -10.05 -2.93
N TYR A 93 6.63 -9.19 -3.09
CA TYR A 93 7.11 -8.39 -1.98
C TYR A 93 7.16 -6.93 -2.34
N TYR A 94 6.96 -6.13 -1.33
CA TYR A 94 6.97 -4.68 -1.45
C TYR A 94 7.85 -4.07 -0.37
N HIS A 95 8.33 -2.88 -0.64
CA HIS A 95 9.03 -2.06 0.33
C HIS A 95 8.72 -0.59 0.07
N VAL A 96 8.47 0.16 1.13
CA VAL A 96 8.25 1.60 1.08
C VAL A 96 9.54 2.28 1.51
N TYR A 97 10.29 2.79 0.53
CA TYR A 97 11.51 3.56 0.78
C TYR A 97 11.14 4.99 1.18
N ILE A 98 11.64 5.40 2.35
CA ILE A 98 11.85 6.77 2.85
C ILE A 98 11.12 7.87 2.03
N TRP A 99 9.78 7.82 2.03
CA TRP A 99 8.86 8.88 1.55
C TRP A 99 8.87 9.27 0.08
N ASP A 100 9.61 8.56 -0.76
CA ASP A 100 9.75 8.92 -2.17
C ASP A 100 9.49 7.76 -3.13
N GLN A 101 9.49 6.51 -2.64
CA GLN A 101 9.39 5.35 -3.52
C GLN A 101 8.68 4.17 -2.86
N ILE A 102 7.79 3.52 -3.63
CA ILE A 102 7.30 2.17 -3.35
C ILE A 102 7.93 1.23 -4.37
N PHE A 103 8.68 0.26 -3.89
CA PHE A 103 9.23 -0.82 -4.70
C PHE A 103 8.37 -2.07 -4.54
N ILE A 104 8.03 -2.72 -5.65
CA ILE A 104 7.30 -3.98 -5.67
C ILE A 104 8.05 -4.93 -6.59
N ALA A 105 8.22 -6.17 -6.18
CA ALA A 105 8.74 -7.21 -7.05
C ALA A 105 7.97 -8.52 -6.89
N CYS A 106 8.02 -9.35 -7.93
CA CYS A 106 7.37 -10.64 -7.95
C CYS A 106 8.28 -11.69 -8.59
N GLU A 107 8.30 -12.85 -7.96
CA GLU A 107 9.07 -14.00 -8.38
C GLU A 107 8.33 -15.29 -8.01
N PRO A 108 8.72 -16.45 -8.54
CA PRO A 108 8.22 -17.75 -8.09
C PRO A 108 8.43 -17.93 -6.58
N GLU A 109 7.46 -18.54 -5.90
CA GLU A 109 7.60 -18.83 -4.47
C GLU A 109 8.70 -19.88 -4.25
N GLY A 110 9.79 -19.48 -3.59
CA GLY A 110 10.98 -20.30 -3.38
C GLY A 110 10.69 -21.62 -2.67
N SER A 111 9.66 -21.66 -1.82
CA SER A 111 9.21 -22.87 -1.15
C SER A 111 8.80 -24.00 -2.11
N PHE A 112 8.33 -23.66 -3.31
CA PHE A 112 7.93 -24.62 -4.35
C PHE A 112 8.93 -24.74 -5.51
N HIS A 113 9.80 -23.74 -5.68
CA HIS A 113 10.64 -23.58 -6.87
C HIS A 113 12.15 -23.47 -6.56
N LYS A 114 12.64 -24.21 -5.54
CA LYS A 114 14.01 -24.13 -4.99
C LYS A 114 15.17 -24.21 -5.98
N GLU A 115 15.01 -24.94 -7.09
CA GLU A 115 16.09 -25.16 -8.07
C GLU A 115 16.03 -24.22 -9.28
N SER A 116 15.04 -23.33 -9.29
CA SER A 116 14.76 -22.42 -10.38
C SER A 116 15.31 -21.04 -10.04
N LEU A 117 16.25 -20.56 -10.86
CA LEU A 117 16.73 -19.18 -10.81
C LEU A 117 15.84 -18.33 -11.72
N VAL A 118 15.59 -17.10 -11.32
CA VAL A 118 14.80 -16.13 -12.08
C VAL A 118 15.75 -15.26 -12.87
N GLN A 119 15.58 -15.23 -14.19
CA GLN A 119 16.48 -14.47 -15.06
C GLN A 119 16.13 -12.97 -15.05
N ASP A 120 14.83 -12.67 -15.20
CA ASP A 120 14.29 -11.31 -15.24
C ASP A 120 13.13 -11.22 -14.25
N ARG A 121 13.46 -10.89 -13.00
CA ARG A 121 12.47 -10.66 -11.95
C ARG A 121 11.54 -9.53 -12.37
N LEU A 122 10.23 -9.71 -12.16
CA LEU A 122 9.28 -8.63 -12.40
C LEU A 122 9.39 -7.62 -11.27
N GLU A 123 9.74 -6.39 -11.64
CA GLU A 123 9.92 -5.27 -10.72
C GLU A 123 9.05 -4.08 -11.16
N LEU A 124 8.65 -3.29 -10.16
CA LEU A 124 7.89 -2.06 -10.34
C LEU A 124 8.37 -1.04 -9.30
N ASP A 125 8.91 0.07 -9.80
CA ASP A 125 9.28 1.25 -9.03
C ASP A 125 8.20 2.32 -9.18
N LEU A 126 7.69 2.83 -8.07
CA LEU A 126 6.67 3.88 -8.01
C LEU A 126 7.21 5.07 -7.22
N GLU A 127 7.71 6.06 -7.94
CA GLU A 127 8.24 7.30 -7.36
C GLU A 127 7.12 8.31 -7.09
N PHE A 128 7.14 8.97 -5.93
CA PHE A 128 6.21 10.04 -5.55
C PHE A 128 6.88 11.17 -4.77
N GLU A 129 6.17 12.29 -4.66
CA GLU A 129 6.56 13.41 -3.80
C GLU A 129 5.45 13.70 -2.78
N LEU A 130 5.82 14.15 -1.58
CA LEU A 130 4.88 14.49 -0.51
C LEU A 130 4.41 15.95 -0.50
N ASN A 131 5.04 16.83 -1.28
CA ASN A 131 4.82 18.28 -1.24
C ASN A 131 3.33 18.68 -1.28
N GLU A 132 2.55 18.06 -2.17
CA GLU A 132 1.12 18.36 -2.31
C GLU A 132 0.31 17.77 -1.15
N LEU A 133 0.67 16.59 -0.63
CA LEU A 133 0.04 15.99 0.54
C LEU A 133 0.23 16.89 1.78
N GLU A 134 1.46 17.29 2.04
CA GLU A 134 1.81 18.19 3.15
C GLU A 134 1.04 19.50 3.06
N HIS A 135 0.96 20.08 1.86
CA HIS A 135 0.21 21.31 1.60
C HIS A 135 -1.30 21.16 1.88
N VAL A 136 -1.89 20.01 1.58
CA VAL A 136 -3.30 19.72 1.90
C VAL A 136 -3.50 19.50 3.39
N LEU A 137 -2.56 18.83 4.07
CA LEU A 137 -2.60 18.61 5.51
C LEU A 137 -2.53 19.93 6.29
N LEU A 138 -1.66 20.86 5.87
CA LEU A 138 -1.60 22.20 6.48
C LEU A 138 -2.93 22.95 6.35
N GLN A 139 -3.56 22.91 5.16
CA GLN A 139 -4.89 23.51 4.97
C GLN A 139 -5.97 22.83 5.80
N LEU A 140 -5.85 21.52 6.07
CA LEU A 140 -6.77 20.80 6.96
C LEU A 140 -6.60 21.28 8.40
N LEU A 141 -5.36 21.44 8.88
CA LEU A 141 -5.06 21.98 10.21
C LEU A 141 -5.60 23.41 10.36
N ASP A 142 -5.43 24.26 9.35
CA ASP A 142 -6.00 25.62 9.32
C ASP A 142 -7.54 25.59 9.45
N ALA A 143 -8.21 24.68 8.73
CA ALA A 143 -9.66 24.54 8.79
C ALA A 143 -10.16 24.06 10.17
N LEU A 144 -9.34 23.26 10.85
CA LEU A 144 -9.53 22.79 12.22
C LEU A 144 -9.14 23.82 13.29
N GLU A 145 -8.63 24.99 12.90
CA GLU A 145 -8.18 26.08 13.80
C GLU A 145 -7.09 25.62 14.79
N VAL A 146 -6.22 24.71 14.35
CA VAL A 146 -5.12 24.22 15.17
C VAL A 146 -3.96 25.21 15.11
N ASP A 147 -3.41 25.59 16.26
CA ASP A 147 -2.18 26.38 16.32
C ASP A 147 -0.98 25.44 16.30
N TYR A 148 -0.36 25.32 15.13
CA TYR A 148 0.85 24.53 14.89
C TYR A 148 2.08 25.41 14.66
N SER A 149 2.05 26.67 15.11
CA SER A 149 3.15 27.62 14.91
C SER A 149 4.47 27.19 15.57
N GLU A 150 4.39 26.45 16.68
CA GLU A 150 5.55 25.91 17.40
C GLU A 150 6.26 24.78 16.64
N PHE A 151 5.59 24.08 15.72
CA PHE A 151 6.16 23.00 14.90
C PHE A 151 6.83 23.48 13.61
N LYS A 152 6.79 24.80 13.33
CA LYS A 152 7.39 25.38 12.13
C LYS A 152 8.92 25.49 12.20
N GLU A 153 9.52 25.21 13.36
CA GLU A 153 10.96 25.20 13.58
C GLU A 153 11.47 23.74 13.67
N GLU A 154 11.87 23.19 12.52
CA GLU A 154 12.80 22.06 12.35
C GLU A 154 12.61 20.80 13.24
N GLU A 155 11.39 20.25 13.34
CA GLU A 155 11.23 18.85 13.72
C GLU A 155 10.55 18.10 12.57
N ASP A 156 11.33 17.28 11.85
CA ASP A 156 10.83 16.26 10.93
C ASP A 156 9.72 15.50 11.65
N ILE A 157 8.48 15.63 11.17
CA ILE A 157 7.34 14.86 11.68
C ILE A 157 7.73 13.39 11.54
N SER A 158 8.09 12.76 12.67
CA SER A 158 8.65 11.42 12.72
C SER A 158 7.76 10.44 11.96
N THR A 159 8.41 9.71 11.07
CA THR A 159 7.83 8.95 9.98
C THR A 159 7.35 7.55 10.40
N SER A 160 7.45 7.24 11.69
CA SER A 160 7.15 5.93 12.27
C SER A 160 5.66 5.64 12.50
N GLU A 161 4.75 6.55 12.12
CA GLU A 161 3.33 6.49 12.50
C GLU A 161 2.35 6.40 11.31
N LEU A 162 2.86 6.32 10.08
CA LEU A 162 2.04 6.23 8.87
C LEU A 162 1.66 4.77 8.60
N GLY A 163 0.36 4.45 8.51
CA GLY A 163 -0.15 3.11 8.22
C GLY A 163 0.05 2.69 6.75
N ILE A 164 1.11 3.17 6.09
CA ILE A 164 1.28 3.07 4.64
C ILE A 164 1.49 1.65 4.19
N ASP A 165 2.20 0.83 4.97
CA ASP A 165 2.33 -0.59 4.65
C ASP A 165 0.96 -1.23 4.47
N THR A 166 0.02 -0.94 5.39
CA THR A 166 -1.35 -1.44 5.29
C THR A 166 -2.08 -0.87 4.07
N LEU A 167 -1.87 0.41 3.72
CA LEU A 167 -2.47 1.00 2.52
C LEU A 167 -1.92 0.37 1.23
N VAL A 168 -0.61 0.14 1.15
CA VAL A 168 0.06 -0.50 0.01
C VAL A 168 -0.39 -1.95 -0.12
N GLU A 169 -0.42 -2.72 0.97
CA GLU A 169 -0.93 -4.09 0.97
C GLU A 169 -2.38 -4.16 0.46
N ASN A 170 -3.25 -3.29 0.97
CA ASN A 170 -4.65 -3.23 0.54
C ASN A 170 -4.78 -2.93 -0.96
N LEU A 171 -4.00 -1.97 -1.47
CA LEU A 171 -3.97 -1.64 -2.89
C LEU A 171 -3.49 -2.81 -3.74
N LEU A 172 -2.40 -3.47 -3.34
CA LEU A 172 -1.86 -4.64 -4.04
C LEU A 172 -2.89 -5.77 -4.10
N ARG A 173 -3.57 -6.06 -2.98
CA ARG A 173 -4.64 -7.07 -2.89
C ARG A 173 -5.83 -6.72 -3.77
N GLU A 174 -6.27 -5.46 -3.76
CA GLU A 174 -7.37 -4.99 -4.61
C GLU A 174 -7.03 -5.16 -6.10
N CYS A 175 -5.86 -4.69 -6.51
CA CYS A 175 -5.37 -4.82 -7.88
C CYS A 175 -5.18 -6.29 -8.30
N TRP A 176 -4.65 -7.12 -7.39
CA TRP A 176 -4.48 -8.55 -7.60
C TRP A 176 -5.82 -9.24 -7.85
N SER A 177 -6.78 -9.07 -6.93
CA SER A 177 -8.10 -9.69 -7.00
C SER A 177 -8.82 -9.32 -8.29
N LYS A 178 -8.89 -8.01 -8.60
CA LYS A 178 -9.50 -7.51 -9.84
C LYS A 178 -8.84 -8.11 -11.08
N THR A 179 -7.51 -8.11 -11.14
CA THR A 179 -6.78 -8.62 -12.30
C THR A 179 -6.96 -10.13 -12.48
N LYS A 180 -7.01 -10.87 -11.37
CA LYS A 180 -7.24 -12.32 -11.38
C LYS A 180 -8.62 -12.66 -11.94
N GLU A 181 -9.65 -11.90 -11.58
CA GLU A 181 -10.98 -12.01 -12.18
C GLU A 181 -10.95 -11.71 -13.70
N GLU A 182 -10.28 -10.62 -14.11
CA GLU A 182 -10.19 -10.22 -15.52
C GLU A 182 -9.45 -11.26 -16.39
N THR A 183 -8.44 -11.93 -15.83
CA THR A 183 -7.58 -12.88 -16.55
C THR A 183 -8.04 -14.33 -16.40
N ASN A 184 -8.99 -14.64 -15.51
CA ASN A 184 -9.31 -16.00 -15.08
C ASN A 184 -8.08 -16.82 -14.67
N SER A 185 -7.07 -16.15 -14.11
CA SER A 185 -5.82 -16.80 -13.74
C SER A 185 -5.98 -17.73 -12.55
N LYS A 186 -5.16 -18.78 -12.52
CA LYS A 186 -5.05 -19.75 -11.43
C LYS A 186 -3.81 -19.54 -10.57
N ILE A 187 -2.98 -18.55 -10.89
CA ILE A 187 -1.79 -18.21 -10.11
C ILE A 187 -2.26 -17.68 -8.76
N VAL A 188 -1.75 -18.27 -7.69
CA VAL A 188 -1.89 -17.81 -6.31
C VAL A 188 -0.55 -17.26 -5.85
N GLY A 189 -0.50 -16.58 -4.72
CA GLY A 189 0.79 -16.17 -4.20
C GLY A 189 0.75 -15.61 -2.79
N THR A 190 1.94 -15.36 -2.29
CA THR A 190 2.21 -14.74 -0.99
C THR A 190 2.47 -13.25 -1.16
N LEU A 191 2.15 -12.46 -0.13
CA LEU A 191 2.50 -11.05 0.01
C LEU A 191 3.38 -10.86 1.24
N PHE A 192 4.49 -10.15 1.09
CA PHE A 192 5.50 -9.98 2.13
C PHE A 192 6.13 -8.57 2.09
N GLU A 193 6.31 -7.95 3.26
CA GLU A 193 7.07 -6.68 3.39
C GLU A 193 8.57 -6.96 3.50
N ALA A 194 9.36 -6.48 2.53
CA ALA A 194 10.75 -6.90 2.32
C ALA A 194 11.74 -6.61 3.48
N THR A 195 11.34 -5.82 4.48
CA THR A 195 12.15 -5.48 5.65
C THR A 195 12.21 -6.59 6.71
N GLY A 196 11.34 -7.61 6.60
CA GLY A 196 11.28 -8.72 7.56
C GLY A 196 10.61 -8.38 8.89
N LEU A 197 9.84 -7.30 8.98
CA LEU A 197 9.05 -6.93 10.16
C LEU A 197 7.57 -7.38 10.08
N GLY A 198 7.12 -7.80 8.90
CA GLY A 198 5.75 -8.27 8.63
C GLY A 198 5.62 -9.78 8.48
N SER A 199 4.41 -10.31 8.71
CA SER A 199 4.07 -11.72 8.49
C SER A 199 3.67 -11.98 7.04
N THR A 200 4.12 -13.08 6.44
CA THR A 200 3.67 -13.51 5.11
C THR A 200 2.16 -13.72 5.06
N GLY A 201 1.47 -12.99 4.18
CA GLY A 201 0.05 -13.13 3.91
C GLY A 201 -0.23 -13.84 2.58
N ASP A 202 -1.43 -14.37 2.41
CA ASP A 202 -1.94 -14.82 1.11
C ASP A 202 -2.32 -13.62 0.24
N LEU A 203 -2.15 -13.65 -1.08
CA LEU A 203 -2.61 -12.57 -1.99
C LEU A 203 -4.10 -12.68 -2.31
N ASP A 204 -4.67 -13.88 -2.24
CA ASP A 204 -6.07 -14.16 -2.58
C ASP A 204 -7.04 -13.93 -1.42
N THR A 205 -6.53 -13.85 -0.18
CA THR A 205 -7.28 -13.73 1.07
C THR A 205 -6.48 -12.93 2.08
N ASP A 206 -7.13 -12.42 3.12
CA ASP A 206 -6.45 -11.69 4.20
C ASP A 206 -5.86 -12.63 5.27
N GLU A 207 -5.69 -13.92 4.95
CA GLU A 207 -5.14 -14.91 5.88
C GLU A 207 -3.62 -14.75 6.02
N VAL A 208 -3.16 -14.72 7.26
CA VAL A 208 -1.74 -14.79 7.60
C VAL A 208 -1.27 -16.25 7.53
N ILE A 209 -0.19 -16.49 6.78
CA ILE A 209 0.37 -17.83 6.54
C ILE A 209 1.48 -18.15 7.56
N GLY A 210 2.37 -17.18 7.78
CA GLY A 210 3.62 -17.34 8.53
C GLY A 210 4.84 -17.50 7.61
N GLU A 211 6.04 -17.34 8.19
CA GLU A 211 7.28 -17.10 7.42
C GLU A 211 8.05 -18.38 7.04
N SER A 212 7.74 -19.53 7.66
CA SER A 212 8.50 -20.75 7.38
C SER A 212 8.02 -21.42 6.10
N GLU A 213 8.98 -22.00 5.37
CA GLU A 213 8.71 -22.78 4.16
C GLU A 213 7.64 -23.86 4.38
N GLU A 214 7.69 -24.55 5.52
CA GLU A 214 6.73 -25.60 5.88
C GLU A 214 5.31 -25.06 6.00
N LEU A 215 5.12 -23.87 6.59
CA LEU A 215 3.82 -23.22 6.74
C LEU A 215 3.24 -22.80 5.39
N ILE A 216 4.06 -22.20 4.52
CA ILE A 216 3.68 -21.80 3.16
C ILE A 216 3.24 -23.02 2.35
N ILE A 217 4.02 -24.11 2.40
CA ILE A 217 3.68 -25.36 1.71
C ILE A 217 2.38 -25.96 2.25
N GLU A 218 2.21 -26.02 3.57
CA GLU A 218 1.01 -26.58 4.19
C GLU A 218 -0.24 -25.78 3.82
N PHE A 219 -0.15 -24.45 3.81
CA PHE A 219 -1.24 -23.55 3.46
C PHE A 219 -1.77 -23.81 2.05
N PHE A 220 -0.92 -23.78 1.02
CA PHE A 220 -1.39 -23.97 -0.36
C PHE A 220 -1.77 -25.41 -0.70
N LYS A 221 -1.18 -26.42 -0.03
CA LYS A 221 -1.62 -27.82 -0.18
C LYS A 221 -3.05 -28.05 0.32
N LYS A 222 -3.44 -27.42 1.44
CA LYS A 222 -4.82 -27.51 1.98
C LYS A 222 -5.87 -26.97 1.00
N ARG A 223 -5.50 -26.08 0.09
CA ARG A 223 -6.39 -25.46 -0.91
C ARG A 223 -6.51 -26.26 -2.21
N ASN A 224 -6.03 -27.51 -2.24
CA ASN A 224 -6.02 -28.39 -3.42
C ASN A 224 -5.32 -27.80 -4.66
N ILE A 225 -4.36 -26.90 -4.45
CA ILE A 225 -3.56 -26.36 -5.53
C ILE A 225 -2.59 -27.44 -5.97
N LYS A 226 -2.80 -28.01 -7.16
CA LYS A 226 -1.85 -28.94 -7.78
C LYS A 226 -0.59 -28.15 -8.09
N THR A 227 0.49 -28.39 -7.36
CA THR A 227 1.84 -27.97 -7.73
C THR A 227 2.19 -28.59 -9.07
#